data_AF-A0A432GEH4-F1
#
_entry.id   AF-A0A432GEH4-F1
#
_cell.length_a   1.000
_cell.length_b   1.000
_cell.length_c   1.000
_cell.angle_alpha   90.00
_cell.angle_beta   90.00
_cell.angle_gamma   90.00
#
_symmetry.space_group_name_H-M   'P 1'
#
loop_
_entity.id
_entity.type
_entity.pdbx_description
1 polymer ?
#
loop_
_entity_poly.entity_id
_entity_poly.type
_entity_poly.pdbx_seq_one_letter_code
_entity_poly.pdbx_strand_id
1 'polypeptide(L)'
;MCPRCLEAFPESQVDLIVKSGFEKIPLPQRGQIIPFDPKKETAGNFGKTLRAENYDYFYVLPPSFSAAWMAHKSKIPHRIG
;
A
#
# COMPACT_ATOMS: atom_id res chain seq x y z
N MET A 1 -11.72 -0.10 6.11
CA MET A 1 -10.47 -0.71 6.61
C MET A 1 -10.85 -1.57 7.81
N CYS A 2 -10.51 -2.86 7.81
CA CYS A 2 -11.03 -3.83 8.79
C CYS A 2 -10.27 -3.70 10.12
N PRO A 3 -10.91 -3.27 11.24
CA PRO A 3 -10.24 -3.09 12.54
C PRO A 3 -9.52 -4.36 13.04
N ARG A 4 -10.04 -5.53 12.65
CA ARG A 4 -9.56 -6.86 13.06
C ARG A 4 -8.11 -7.17 12.74
N CYS A 5 -7.55 -6.67 11.64
CA CYS A 5 -6.16 -7.00 11.29
C CYS A 5 -5.16 -6.32 12.24
N LEU A 6 -5.46 -5.09 12.66
CA LEU A 6 -4.62 -4.35 13.61
C LEU A 6 -4.80 -4.86 15.04
N GLU A 7 -6.01 -5.33 15.39
CA GLU A 7 -6.26 -6.00 16.67
C GLU A 7 -5.56 -7.36 16.76
N ALA A 8 -5.48 -8.10 15.65
CA ALA A 8 -4.83 -9.41 15.61
C ALA A 8 -3.29 -9.34 15.58
N PHE A 9 -2.73 -8.25 15.02
CA PHE A 9 -1.29 -8.05 14.88
C PHE A 9 -0.86 -6.65 15.36
N PRO A 10 -0.81 -6.43 16.69
CA PRO A 10 -0.56 -5.10 17.26
C PRO A 10 0.85 -4.54 16.97
N GLU A 11 1.82 -5.42 16.70
CA GLU A 11 3.21 -5.03 16.35
C GLU A 11 3.40 -4.73 14.86
N SER A 12 2.40 -4.98 14.01
CA SER A 12 2.52 -4.73 12.58
C SER A 12 2.49 -3.24 12.26
N GLN A 13 3.46 -2.78 11.47
CA GLN A 13 3.44 -1.46 10.84
C GLN A 13 2.69 -1.54 9.51
N VAL A 14 1.78 -0.60 9.29
CA VAL A 14 0.92 -0.54 8.10
C VAL A 14 1.08 0.80 7.41
N ASP A 15 1.78 0.78 6.29
CA ASP A 15 1.90 1.94 5.40
C ASP A 15 0.76 1.92 4.37
N LEU A 16 0.23 3.11 4.05
CA LEU A 16 -0.92 3.26 3.15
C LEU A 16 -0.53 4.01 1.90
N ILE A 17 -0.75 3.39 0.75
CA ILE A 17 -0.63 4.06 -0.54
C ILE A 17 -1.94 4.77 -0.85
N VAL A 18 -1.90 6.10 -1.01
CA VAL A 18 -3.05 6.91 -1.40
C VAL A 18 -2.74 7.69 -2.65
N LYS A 19 -3.77 8.08 -3.40
CA LYS A 19 -3.59 9.02 -4.49
C LYS A 19 -3.13 10.37 -3.92
N SER A 20 -2.20 11.05 -4.59
CA SER A 20 -1.77 12.39 -4.15
C SER A 20 -2.98 13.35 -4.07
N GLY A 21 -3.00 14.17 -3.02
CA GLY A 21 -4.14 14.98 -2.59
C GLY A 21 -4.99 14.36 -1.47
N PHE A 22 -4.73 13.11 -1.10
CA PHE A 22 -5.41 12.39 -0.01
C PHE A 22 -4.51 12.11 1.19
N GLU A 23 -3.43 12.88 1.37
CA GLU A 23 -2.43 12.65 2.43
C GLU A 23 -2.95 12.94 3.85
N LYS A 24 -4.15 13.51 4.00
CA LYS A 24 -4.75 13.83 5.30
C LYS A 24 -5.73 12.77 5.82
N ILE A 25 -5.77 11.60 5.19
CA ILE A 25 -6.64 10.51 5.65
C ILE A 25 -6.14 10.03 7.03
N PRO A 26 -7.03 9.88 8.03
CA PRO A 26 -6.63 9.34 9.33
C PRO A 26 -6.14 7.90 9.13
N LEU A 27 -4.84 7.67 9.38
CA LEU A 27 -4.27 6.34 9.39
C LEU A 27 -4.64 5.62 10.68
N PRO A 28 -5.14 4.38 10.61
CA PRO A 28 -5.25 3.56 11.79
C PRO A 28 -3.84 3.08 12.15
N GLN A 29 -3.28 3.74 13.17
CA GLN A 29 -2.09 3.38 13.96
C GLN A 29 -0.91 2.70 13.23
N ARG A 30 0.22 3.40 13.26
CA ARG A 30 1.60 2.91 12.97
C ARG A 30 1.86 2.69 11.48
N GLY A 31 2.43 3.71 10.84
CA GLY A 31 2.94 3.66 9.47
C GLY A 31 2.93 5.04 8.80
N GLN A 32 3.30 5.06 7.51
CA GLN A 32 3.36 6.27 6.69
C GLN A 32 2.31 6.28 5.59
N ILE A 33 1.87 7.47 5.19
CA ILE A 33 1.08 7.65 3.98
C ILE A 33 2.06 7.86 2.82
N ILE A 34 2.02 6.97 1.84
CA ILE A 34 2.86 7.03 0.65
C ILE A 34 2.00 7.56 -0.51
N PRO A 35 2.22 8.80 -0.97
CA PRO A 35 1.44 9.36 -2.07
C PRO A 35 1.87 8.75 -3.40
N PHE A 36 0.88 8.30 -4.17
CA PHE A 36 1.03 7.89 -5.56
C PHE A 36 0.38 8.93 -6.48
N ASP A 37 1.15 9.46 -7.43
CA ASP A 37 0.66 10.37 -8.45
C ASP A 37 0.81 9.74 -9.85
N PRO A 38 -0.29 9.31 -10.50
CA PRO A 38 -0.24 8.70 -11.82
C PRO A 38 0.23 9.67 -12.92
N LYS A 39 0.30 10.99 -12.65
CA LYS A 39 0.85 11.98 -13.59
C LYS A 39 2.38 12.05 -13.54
N LYS A 40 2.99 11.68 -12.40
CA LYS A 40 4.45 11.72 -12.22
C LYS A 40 5.10 10.41 -12.61
N GLU A 41 4.45 9.30 -12.31
CA GLU A 41 5.00 7.97 -12.59
C GLU A 41 3.91 6.92 -12.82
N THR A 42 4.31 5.80 -13.43
CA THR A 42 3.38 4.69 -13.65
C THR A 42 3.25 3.83 -12.41
N ALA A 43 2.08 3.24 -12.21
CA ALA A 43 1.80 2.23 -11.17
C ALA A 43 2.86 1.11 -11.14
N GLY A 44 3.35 0.67 -12.30
CA GLY A 44 4.36 -0.38 -12.35
C GLY A 44 5.74 0.05 -11.91
N ASN A 45 6.14 1.31 -12.15
CA ASN A 45 7.42 1.84 -11.67
C ASN A 45 7.36 2.15 -10.19
N PHE A 46 6.27 2.77 -9.73
CA PHE A 46 6.01 2.96 -8.30
C PHE A 46 6.02 1.64 -7.55
N GLY A 47 5.36 0.60 -8.08
CA GLY A 47 5.38 -0.72 -7.46
C GLY A 47 6.80 -1.25 -7.23
N LYS A 48 7.74 -1.02 -8.16
CA LYS A 48 9.13 -1.51 -8.02
C LYS A 48 9.90 -0.82 -6.89
N THR A 49 9.58 0.43 -6.54
CA THR A 49 10.28 1.15 -5.46
C THR A 49 9.98 0.53 -4.11
N LEU A 50 8.75 0.03 -3.93
CA LEU A 50 8.29 -0.65 -2.70
C LEU A 50 9.04 -1.94 -2.39
N ARG A 51 9.76 -2.51 -3.35
CA ARG A 51 10.58 -3.71 -3.12
C ARG A 51 11.73 -3.44 -2.14
N ALA A 52 12.24 -2.20 -2.09
CA ALA A 52 13.35 -1.84 -1.21
C ALA A 52 12.94 -1.83 0.28
N GLU A 53 11.64 -1.67 0.56
CA GLU A 53 11.08 -1.47 1.90
C GLU A 53 10.80 -2.80 2.64
N ASN A 54 11.05 -3.96 2.02
CA ASN A 54 10.93 -5.30 2.63
C ASN A 54 9.56 -5.61 3.26
N TYR A 55 8.46 -5.11 2.70
CA TYR A 55 7.12 -5.48 3.16
C TYR A 55 6.83 -6.99 3.00
N ASP A 56 6.16 -7.56 3.99
CA ASP A 56 5.68 -8.95 3.95
C ASP A 56 4.36 -9.09 3.18
N TYR A 57 3.45 -8.12 3.37
CA TYR A 57 2.08 -8.13 2.85
C TYR A 57 1.75 -6.86 2.05
N PHE A 58 0.98 -7.04 0.98
CA PHE A 58 0.38 -5.97 0.19
C PHE A 58 -1.12 -6.22 0.06
N TYR A 59 -1.94 -5.31 0.58
CA TYR A 59 -3.39 -5.38 0.48
C TYR A 59 -3.92 -4.38 -0.56
N VAL A 60 -4.63 -4.89 -1.56
CA VAL A 60 -5.34 -4.11 -2.57
C VAL A 60 -6.79 -3.98 -2.12
N LEU A 61 -7.13 -2.85 -1.51
CA LEU A 61 -8.48 -2.62 -0.96
C LEU A 61 -9.53 -2.25 -2.03
N PRO A 62 -9.28 -1.28 -2.93
CA PRO A 62 -10.23 -1.00 -4.01
C PRO A 62 -10.02 -1.98 -5.18
N PRO A 63 -11.09 -2.41 -5.88
CA PRO A 63 -10.97 -3.12 -7.15
C PRO A 63 -10.41 -2.16 -8.21
N SER A 64 -9.09 -2.09 -8.29
CA SER A 64 -8.36 -1.17 -9.16
C SER A 64 -7.23 -1.89 -9.87
N PHE A 65 -7.24 -1.84 -11.21
CA PHE A 65 -6.19 -2.41 -12.04
C PHE A 65 -4.82 -1.80 -11.73
N SER A 66 -4.75 -0.48 -11.50
CA SER A 66 -3.48 0.17 -11.16
C SER A 66 -2.93 -0.30 -9.82
N ALA A 67 -3.79 -0.54 -8.83
CA ALA A 67 -3.39 -1.06 -7.53
C ALA A 67 -2.93 -2.52 -7.61
N ALA A 68 -3.66 -3.37 -8.36
CA ALA A 68 -3.23 -4.75 -8.61
C ALA A 68 -1.89 -4.80 -9.37
N TRP A 69 -1.68 -3.90 -10.32
CA TRP A 69 -0.42 -3.80 -11.07
C TRP A 69 0.75 -3.31 -10.21
N MET A 70 0.53 -2.32 -9.32
CA MET A 70 1.49 -1.91 -8.29
C MET A 70 1.90 -3.11 -7.42
N ALA A 71 0.91 -3.82 -6.87
CA ALA A 71 1.14 -5.00 -6.04
C ALA A 71 1.96 -6.05 -6.80
N HIS A 72 1.58 -6.38 -8.03
CA HIS A 72 2.30 -7.35 -8.85
C HIS A 72 3.77 -6.95 -9.12
N LYS A 73 4.03 -5.66 -9.42
CA LYS A 73 5.39 -5.18 -9.70
C LYS A 73 6.27 -5.01 -8.46
N SER A 74 5.68 -4.91 -7.27
CA SER A 74 6.42 -4.83 -6.00
C SER A 74 7.19 -6.10 -5.63
N LYS A 75 6.75 -7.26 -6.13
CA LYS A 75 7.30 -8.57 -5.74
C LYS A 75 7.20 -8.89 -4.25
N ILE A 76 6.35 -8.18 -3.49
CA ILE A 76 6.07 -8.47 -2.08
C ILE A 76 5.44 -9.86 -1.94
N PRO A 77 5.89 -10.73 -1.02
CA PRO A 77 5.51 -12.16 -1.00
C PRO A 77 4.01 -12.40 -0.98
N HIS A 78 3.28 -11.73 -0.09
CA HIS A 78 1.84 -11.91 0.08
C HIS A 78 1.09 -10.73 -0.52
N ARG A 79 0.34 -10.95 -1.60
CA ARG A 79 -0.46 -9.93 -2.29
C ARG A 79 -1.92 -10.36 -2.28
N ILE A 80 -2.77 -9.59 -1.62
CA ILE A 80 -4.17 -9.93 -1.34
C ILE A 80 -5.06 -8.82 -1.91
N GLY A 81 -6.09 -9.15 -2.68
CA GLY A 81 -6.98 -8.19 -3.34
C GLY A 81 -8.25 -8.83 -3.89
#